data_AF-A0AAD6HZQ5-F1
#
_entry.id   AF-A0AAD6HZQ5-F1
#
_cell.length_a   1.000
_cell.length_b   1.000
_cell.length_c   1.000
_cell.angle_alpha   90.00
_cell.angle_beta   90.00
_cell.angle_gamma   90.00
#
_symmetry.space_group_name_H-M   'P 1'
#
loop_
_entity.id
_entity.type
_entity.pdbx_description
1 polymer ?
#
loop_
_entity_poly.entity_id
_entity_poly.type
_entity_poly.pdbx_seq_one_letter_code
_entity_poly.pdbx_strand_id
1 'polypeptide(L)'
;MQPVDSHHGWGLYYPPIGCPAKPLLQVAYSESAKKLESDVKSWLNPGEEGANVTLTLQIDPTKPTRERVTRHSMQSRGIENTQIIILKSDDEHVKVSCDPLVIPFDLIFRRKPIGG
;
A
#
# COMPACT_ATOMS: atom_id res chain seq x y z
N MET A 1 -21.23 -23.83 18.01
CA MET A 1 -20.72 -22.45 18.23
C MET A 1 -19.20 -22.53 18.18
N GLN A 2 -18.59 -22.03 17.11
CA GLN A 2 -17.14 -21.82 17.03
C GLN A 2 -16.87 -20.32 16.93
N PRO A 3 -15.79 -19.81 17.53
CA PRO A 3 -15.53 -18.38 17.56
C PRO A 3 -15.12 -17.92 16.16
N VAL A 4 -15.74 -16.83 15.71
CA VAL A 4 -15.37 -16.12 14.50
C VAL A 4 -14.12 -15.30 14.82
N ASP A 5 -12.95 -15.82 14.42
CA ASP A 5 -11.72 -15.03 14.41
C ASP A 5 -11.92 -13.84 13.47
N SER A 6 -12.14 -12.67 14.07
CA SER A 6 -12.36 -11.40 13.37
C SER A 6 -11.03 -10.85 12.86
N HIS A 7 -10.46 -11.52 11.85
CA HIS A 7 -9.37 -10.96 11.08
C HIS A 7 -9.93 -9.88 10.16
N HIS A 8 -9.78 -8.62 10.56
CA HIS A 8 -10.02 -7.43 9.74
C HIS A 8 -8.95 -7.29 8.62
N GLY A 9 -8.45 -8.41 8.10
CA GLY A 9 -7.42 -8.45 7.08
C GLY A 9 -8.04 -8.32 5.69
N TRP A 10 -7.62 -7.31 4.95
CA TRP A 10 -7.81 -7.26 3.51
C TRP A 10 -7.01 -8.42 2.89
N GLY A 11 -7.70 -9.50 2.51
CA GLY A 11 -7.10 -10.66 1.85
C GLY A 11 -6.83 -10.41 0.36
N LEU A 12 -5.97 -11.23 -0.24
CA LEU A 12 -5.70 -11.23 -1.68
C LEU A 12 -7.01 -11.34 -2.46
N TYR A 13 -7.44 -10.27 -3.12
CA TYR A 13 -8.54 -10.35 -4.07
C TYR A 13 -8.05 -11.09 -5.32
N TYR A 14 -8.53 -12.31 -5.52
CA TYR A 14 -8.35 -13.04 -6.77
C TYR A 14 -9.55 -12.70 -7.68
N PRO A 15 -9.34 -11.95 -8.77
CA PRO A 15 -10.42 -11.66 -9.70
C PRO A 15 -10.94 -12.99 -10.28
N PRO A 16 -12.26 -13.10 -10.52
CA PRO A 16 -12.82 -14.24 -11.24
C PRO A 16 -12.11 -14.44 -12.58
N ILE A 17 -11.95 -15.70 -12.99
CA ILE A 17 -11.35 -16.07 -14.27
C ILE A 17 -12.06 -15.32 -15.40
N GLY A 18 -11.31 -14.56 -16.20
CA GLY A 18 -11.83 -13.75 -17.31
C GLY A 18 -12.06 -12.26 -17.02
N CYS A 19 -11.88 -11.82 -15.77
CA CYS A 19 -11.89 -10.39 -15.42
C CYS A 19 -10.46 -9.80 -15.52
N PRO A 20 -10.28 -8.59 -16.09
CA PRO A 20 -8.98 -7.92 -16.08
C PRO A 20 -8.48 -7.73 -14.64
N ALA A 21 -7.21 -8.08 -14.43
CA ALA A 21 -6.69 -8.38 -13.12
C ALA A 21 -6.57 -7.16 -12.19
N LYS A 22 -7.26 -7.24 -11.04
CA LYS A 22 -7.01 -6.60 -9.73
C LYS A 22 -6.97 -5.05 -9.64
N PRO A 23 -7.24 -4.48 -8.45
CA PRO A 23 -6.80 -3.13 -8.13
C PRO A 23 -5.26 -3.08 -8.12
N LEU A 24 -4.71 -2.16 -8.91
CA LEU A 24 -3.27 -1.99 -9.19
C LEU A 24 -2.49 -1.30 -8.07
N LEU A 25 -3.20 -0.72 -7.09
CA LEU A 25 -2.67 -0.21 -5.84
C LEU A 25 -2.99 -1.21 -4.73
N GLN A 26 -1.96 -1.69 -4.05
CA GLN A 26 -2.10 -2.54 -2.87
C GLN A 26 -1.71 -1.77 -1.61
N VAL A 27 -2.41 -2.03 -0.50
CA VAL A 27 -2.17 -1.35 0.78
C VAL A 27 -2.03 -2.38 1.89
N ALA A 28 -0.88 -2.37 2.58
CA ALA A 28 -0.63 -3.18 3.78
C ALA A 28 -0.59 -2.29 5.02
N TYR A 29 -0.92 -2.87 6.17
CA TYR A 29 -0.61 -2.26 7.45
C TYR A 29 -0.13 -3.32 8.46
N SER A 30 0.82 -2.94 9.30
CA SER A 30 1.33 -3.81 10.36
C SER A 30 2.19 -3.02 11.34
N GLU A 31 2.31 -3.52 12.56
CA GLU A 31 3.32 -3.09 13.51
C GLU A 31 4.72 -3.57 13.11
N SER A 32 4.80 -4.72 12.44
CA SER A 32 6.06 -5.36 12.03
C SER A 32 6.55 -4.85 10.68
N ALA A 33 7.67 -4.12 10.69
CA ALA A 33 8.36 -3.72 9.46
C ALA A 33 8.72 -4.93 8.57
N LYS A 34 9.13 -6.06 9.16
CA LYS A 34 9.48 -7.28 8.42
C LYS A 34 8.28 -7.87 7.67
N LYS A 35 7.09 -7.81 8.26
CA LYS A 35 5.87 -8.25 7.59
C LYS A 35 5.56 -7.34 6.40
N LEU A 36 5.61 -6.03 6.60
CA LEU A 36 5.40 -5.05 5.53
C LEU A 36 6.38 -5.23 4.37
N GLU A 37 7.66 -5.49 4.66
CA GLU A 37 8.66 -5.79 3.62
C GLU A 37 8.31 -7.06 2.83
N SER A 38 7.82 -8.10 3.51
CA SER A 38 7.37 -9.34 2.86
C SER A 38 6.14 -9.10 1.97
N ASP A 39 5.15 -8.35 2.46
CA ASP A 39 3.95 -7.99 1.70
C ASP A 39 4.33 -7.19 0.44
N VAL A 40 5.21 -6.20 0.58
CA VAL A 40 5.72 -5.39 -0.53
C VAL A 40 6.40 -6.26 -1.58
N LYS A 41 7.29 -7.17 -1.19
CA LYS A 41 7.98 -8.10 -2.11
C LYS A 41 7.00 -9.05 -2.80
N SER A 42 5.95 -9.49 -2.09
CA SER A 42 4.97 -10.41 -2.66
C SER A 42 4.01 -9.73 -3.64
N TRP A 43 3.73 -8.44 -3.48
CA TRP A 43 2.73 -7.73 -4.29
C TRP A 43 3.33 -6.92 -5.43
N LEU A 44 4.53 -6.37 -5.26
CA LEU A 44 5.22 -5.64 -6.34
C LEU A 44 5.86 -6.62 -7.31
N ASN A 45 5.11 -6.94 -8.37
CA ASN A 45 5.61 -7.66 -9.53
C ASN A 45 4.99 -7.04 -10.80
N PRO A 46 5.67 -6.10 -11.47
CA PRO A 46 5.12 -5.41 -12.64
C PRO A 46 5.02 -6.28 -13.89
N GLY A 47 5.38 -7.57 -13.82
CA GLY A 47 5.12 -8.56 -14.87
C GLY A 47 3.64 -8.91 -14.99
N GLU A 48 3.29 -10.20 -14.97
CA GLU A 48 2.02 -10.68 -15.49
C GLU A 48 0.77 -10.11 -14.79
N GLU A 49 0.76 -9.90 -13.46
CA GLU A 49 -0.46 -9.49 -12.73
C GLU A 49 -0.25 -8.78 -11.38
N GLY A 50 0.99 -8.41 -11.02
CA GLY A 50 1.26 -7.76 -9.71
C GLY A 50 0.94 -6.27 -9.69
N ALA A 51 1.14 -5.60 -8.56
CA ALA A 51 0.94 -4.15 -8.45
C ALA A 51 2.15 -3.36 -8.99
N ASN A 52 1.90 -2.17 -9.55
CA ASN A 52 2.97 -1.23 -9.92
C ASN A 52 3.39 -0.35 -8.73
N VAL A 53 2.47 -0.18 -7.78
CA VAL A 53 2.64 0.64 -6.59
C VAL A 53 1.99 -0.03 -5.38
N THR A 54 2.68 0.03 -4.25
CA THR A 54 2.19 -0.49 -2.98
C THR A 54 2.36 0.58 -1.90
N LEU A 55 1.40 0.69 -1.00
CA LEU A 55 1.49 1.51 0.22
C LEU A 55 1.60 0.60 1.43
N THR A 56 2.46 0.97 2.37
CA THR A 56 2.53 0.32 3.68
C THR A 56 2.31 1.34 4.78
N LEU A 57 1.40 1.05 5.70
CA LEU A 57 1.19 1.79 6.93
C LEU A 57 1.83 1.03 8.09
N GLN A 58 2.94 1.54 8.61
CA GLN A 58 3.54 1.01 9.82
C GLN A 58 2.91 1.70 11.04
N ILE A 59 2.34 0.88 11.92
CA ILE A 59 1.75 1.31 13.18
C ILE A 59 2.81 1.14 14.28
N ASP A 60 3.06 2.18 15.07
CA ASP A 60 3.92 2.08 16.25
C ASP A 60 3.02 2.04 17.49
N PRO A 61 2.83 0.86 18.13
CA PRO A 61 1.96 0.76 19.30
C PRO A 61 2.50 1.57 20.50
N THR A 62 3.78 1.96 20.50
CA THR A 62 4.37 2.84 21.52
C THR A 62 4.10 4.32 21.24
N LYS A 63 3.71 4.65 20.00
CA LYS A 63 3.42 6.01 19.52
C LYS A 63 2.17 5.98 18.64
N PRO A 64 0.99 5.70 19.23
CA PRO A 64 -0.24 5.47 18.48
C PRO A 64 -0.72 6.70 17.69
N THR A 65 -0.20 7.89 18.01
CA THR A 65 -0.48 9.14 17.29
C THR A 65 0.49 9.41 16.14
N ARG A 66 1.35 8.45 15.80
CA ARG A 66 2.41 8.64 14.80
C ARG A 66 2.59 7.40 13.93
N GLU A 67 1.88 7.36 12.83
CA GLU A 67 1.98 6.28 11.85
C GLU A 67 2.86 6.67 10.66
N ARG A 68 3.52 5.67 10.08
CA ARG A 68 4.39 5.86 8.91
C ARG A 68 3.76 5.23 7.67
N VAL A 69 3.40 6.06 6.70
CA VAL A 69 3.02 5.61 5.37
C VAL A 69 4.25 5.60 4.48
N THR A 70 4.50 4.50 3.78
CA THR A 70 5.58 4.40 2.78
C THR A 70 5.01 3.94 1.45
N ARG A 71 5.38 4.63 0.37
CA ARG A 71 5.09 4.24 -1.01
C ARG A 71 6.25 3.49 -1.60
N HIS A 72 5.95 2.30 -2.09
CA HIS A 72 6.89 1.40 -2.73
C HIS A 72 6.54 1.28 -4.21
N SER A 73 7.55 1.27 -5.07
CA SER A 73 7.37 1.01 -6.50
C SER A 73 8.56 0.24 -7.05
N MET A 74 8.34 -0.51 -8.12
CA MET A 74 9.42 -1.16 -8.84
C MET A 74 10.13 -0.12 -9.71
N GLN A 75 11.44 0.01 -9.51
CA GLN A 75 12.33 0.82 -10.32
C GLN A 75 13.30 -0.10 -11.07
N SER A 76 14.12 0.49 -11.95
CA SER A 76 15.12 -0.26 -12.74
C SER A 76 16.09 -1.13 -11.92
N ARG A 77 16.30 -0.80 -10.65
CA ARG A 77 17.21 -1.50 -9.72
C ARG A 77 16.51 -2.41 -8.71
N GLY A 78 15.18 -2.53 -8.78
CA GLY A 78 14.37 -3.29 -7.84
C GLY A 78 13.34 -2.43 -7.11
N ILE A 79 12.83 -2.95 -5.98
CA ILE A 79 11.82 -2.27 -5.18
C ILE A 79 12.46 -1.11 -4.41
N GLU A 80 11.89 0.09 -4.56
CA GLU A 80 12.36 1.29 -3.87
C GLU A 80 11.28 1.97 -3.03
N ASN A 81 11.70 2.53 -1.89
CA ASN A 81 10.89 3.44 -1.08
C ASN A 81 10.86 4.81 -1.78
N THR A 82 9.80 5.05 -2.56
CA THR A 82 9.69 6.25 -3.39
C THR A 82 9.12 7.47 -2.65
N GLN A 83 8.42 7.25 -1.53
CA GLN A 83 7.95 8.33 -0.67
C GLN A 83 7.70 7.81 0.76
N ILE A 84 7.99 8.63 1.77
CA ILE A 84 7.67 8.35 3.17
C ILE A 84 6.92 9.55 3.75
N ILE A 85 5.80 9.28 4.39
CA ILE A 85 4.93 10.26 5.02
C ILE A 85 4.72 9.83 6.46
N ILE A 86 4.86 10.75 7.41
CA ILE A 86 4.45 10.52 8.80
C ILE A 86 3.10 11.18 9.01
N LEU A 87 2.11 10.39 9.38
CA LEU A 87 0.84 10.86 9.88
C LEU A 87 1.00 11.15 11.36
N LYS A 88 0.48 12.29 11.80
CA LYS A 88 0.40 12.65 13.21
C LYS A 88 -1.04 12.96 13.54
N SER A 89 -1.69 12.12 14.34
CA SER A 89 -3.05 12.35 14.79
C SER A 89 -3.06 13.02 16.16
N ASP A 90 -3.87 14.07 16.30
CA ASP A 90 -4.43 14.50 17.58
C ASP A 90 -5.94 14.17 17.59
N ASP A 91 -6.62 14.36 18.72
CA ASP A 91 -8.02 13.92 18.92
C ASP A 91 -9.02 14.50 17.90
N GLU A 92 -8.65 15.54 17.16
CA GLU A 92 -9.51 16.21 16.18
C GLU A 92 -8.91 16.27 14.76
N HIS A 93 -7.58 16.19 14.60
CA HIS A 93 -6.93 16.43 13.32
C HIS A 93 -5.82 15.42 13.03
N VAL A 94 -5.76 14.99 11.76
CA VAL A 94 -4.59 14.27 11.23
C VAL A 94 -3.71 15.27 10.48
N LYS A 95 -2.50 15.49 11.00
CA LYS A 95 -1.45 16.28 10.36
C LYS A 95 -0.56 15.36 9.54
N VAL A 96 -0.43 15.65 8.27
CA VAL A 96 0.48 14.95 7.35
C VAL A 96 1.80 15.70 7.34
N SER A 97 2.90 15.01 7.62
CA SER A 97 4.24 15.58 7.44
C SER A 97 4.74 15.39 6.01
N CYS A 98 5.59 16.32 5.56
CA CYS A 98 6.20 16.34 4.22
C CYS A 98 5.18 16.60 3.09
N ASP A 99 5.63 16.36 1.85
CA ASP A 99 4.82 16.53 0.64
C ASP A 99 3.65 15.53 0.57
N PRO A 100 2.53 15.91 -0.09
CA PRO A 100 1.38 15.02 -0.27
C PRO A 100 1.75 13.73 -0.97
N LEU A 101 1.03 12.64 -0.67
CA LEU A 101 1.17 11.36 -1.37
C LEU A 101 0.72 11.51 -2.83
N VAL A 102 1.66 11.61 -3.77
CA VAL A 102 1.35 11.78 -5.20
C VAL A 102 1.63 10.50 -5.96
N ILE A 103 0.59 9.78 -6.37
CA ILE A 103 0.74 8.56 -7.17
C ILE A 103 0.36 8.86 -8.63
N PRO A 104 1.27 8.69 -9.60
CA PRO A 104 0.96 8.85 -11.02
C PRO A 104 -0.20 7.95 -11.47
N PHE A 105 -1.07 8.50 -12.32
CA PHE A 105 -2.28 7.83 -12.81
C PHE A 105 -1.95 6.51 -13.53
N ASP A 106 -0.93 6.50 -14.37
CA ASP A 106 -0.48 5.34 -15.13
C ASP A 106 0.06 4.22 -14.24
N LEU A 107 0.55 4.52 -13.03
CA LEU A 107 0.92 3.49 -12.06
C LEU A 107 -0.31 2.82 -11.44
N ILE A 108 -1.43 3.53 -11.26
CA ILE A 108 -2.68 2.96 -10.72
C ILE A 108 -3.54 2.34 -11.81
N PHE A 109 -3.45 2.77 -13.07
CA PHE A 109 -4.40 2.33 -14.10
C PHE A 109 -3.75 1.64 -15.29
N ARG A 110 -2.41 1.54 -15.33
CA ARG A 110 -1.64 0.94 -16.44
C ARG A 110 -2.00 1.48 -17.82
N ARG A 111 -2.54 2.70 -17.86
CA ARG A 111 -2.93 3.39 -19.08
C ARG A 111 -2.73 4.88 -18.89
N LYS A 112 -2.59 5.60 -19.99
CA LYS A 112 -2.53 7.05 -19.96
C LYS A 112 -3.90 7.64 -19.57
N PRO A 113 -3.93 8.80 -18.91
CA PRO A 113 -5.16 9.53 -18.70
C PRO A 113 -5.80 9.90 -20.05
N ILE A 114 -7.13 9.86 -20.12
CA ILE A 114 -7.88 10.24 -21.32
C ILE A 114 -8.13 11.74 -21.21
N GLY A 115 -7.23 12.54 -21.79
CA GLY A 115 -7.28 14.00 -21.78
C GLY A 115 -5.95 14.61 -21.37
N GLY A 116 -5.25 15.17 -22.34
CA GLY A 116 -4.07 16.02 -22.20
C GLY A 116 -4.10 17.08 -23.28
#